data_AF-A0A7S1XKP4-F1
#
_entry.id   AF-A0A7S1XKP4-F1
#
_cell.length_a   1.000
_cell.length_b   1.000
_cell.length_c   1.000
_cell.angle_alpha   90.00
_cell.angle_beta   90.00
_cell.angle_gamma   90.00
#
_symmetry.space_group_name_H-M   'P 1'
#
loop_
_entity.id
_entity.type
_entity.pdbx_description
1 polymer ?
#
loop_
_entity_poly.entity_id
_entity_poly.type
_entity_poly.pdbx_seq_one_letter_code
_entity_poly.pdbx_strand_id
1 'polypeptide(L)'
;PHRYLDFCEEFGADNVGLVTGDVALNRAAPLLVMTTEILRNILYSASAGVVESFGAATELDDVDVVVLDEFHYLGDRWRGTVWEEIVVSCPDHARLVALSATCLNAADLAAWMSEIKAVPTRLVAFEPRTPQGARPGPLTFHYCNS
;
A
#
# COMPACT_ATOMS: atom_id res chain seq x y z
N PRO A 1 1.50 3.85 -12.37
CA PRO A 1 2.42 3.83 -13.54
C PRO A 1 3.89 4.03 -13.16
N HIS A 2 4.22 5.08 -12.40
CA HIS A 2 5.61 5.36 -11.99
C HIS A 2 6.21 4.20 -11.16
N ARG A 3 5.57 3.82 -10.05
CA ARG A 3 5.97 2.67 -9.21
C ARG A 3 6.23 1.37 -9.99
N TYR A 4 5.39 1.08 -11.00
CA TYR A 4 5.55 -0.11 -11.84
C TYR A 4 6.86 -0.07 -12.64
N LEU A 5 7.15 1.06 -13.28
CA LEU A 5 8.38 1.23 -14.06
C LEU A 5 9.61 1.15 -13.15
N ASP A 6 9.58 1.81 -11.99
CA ASP A 6 10.67 1.75 -11.00
C ASP A 6 10.96 0.30 -10.59
N PHE A 7 9.91 -0.48 -10.31
CA PHE A 7 10.08 -1.88 -9.93
C PHE A 7 10.49 -2.78 -11.10
N CYS A 8 10.05 -2.50 -12.33
CA CYS A 8 10.56 -3.22 -13.49
C CYS A 8 12.06 -2.98 -13.70
N GLU A 9 12.53 -1.76 -13.46
CA GLU A 9 13.97 -1.44 -13.52
C GLU A 9 14.76 -2.15 -12.43
N GLU A 10 14.22 -2.22 -11.21
CA GLU A 10 14.90 -2.82 -10.05
C GLU A 10 14.85 -4.36 -10.03
N PHE A 11 13.70 -4.95 -10.32
CA PHE A 11 13.43 -6.39 -10.17
C PHE A 11 13.28 -7.14 -11.49
N GLY A 12 13.31 -6.44 -12.62
CA GLY A 12 13.09 -7.01 -13.95
C GLY A 12 11.61 -7.07 -14.33
N ALA A 13 11.30 -6.71 -15.58
CA ALA A 13 9.92 -6.61 -16.08
C ALA A 13 9.13 -7.94 -16.00
N ASP A 14 9.80 -9.08 -16.12
CA ASP A 14 9.17 -10.40 -16.03
C ASP A 14 8.68 -10.73 -14.60
N ASN A 15 9.22 -10.05 -13.59
CA ASN A 15 8.87 -10.27 -12.18
C ASN A 15 7.84 -9.27 -11.64
N VAL A 16 7.40 -8.32 -12.46
CA VAL A 16 6.53 -7.21 -12.03
C VAL A 16 5.29 -7.13 -12.91
N GLY A 17 4.13 -7.08 -12.27
CA GLY A 17 2.84 -6.86 -12.93
C GLY A 17 2.19 -5.56 -12.51
N LEU A 18 1.26 -5.10 -13.35
CA LEU A 18 0.43 -3.92 -13.09
C LEU A 18 -1.03 -4.30 -13.26
N VAL A 19 -1.85 -4.04 -12.24
CA VAL A 19 -3.30 -4.24 -12.30
C VAL A 19 -4.02 -2.96 -11.91
N THR A 20 -4.74 -2.39 -12.85
CA THR A 20 -5.65 -1.25 -12.65
C THR A 20 -7.05 -1.61 -13.15
N GLY A 21 -8.01 -0.69 -13.04
CA GLY A 21 -9.34 -0.89 -13.62
C GLY A 21 -9.33 -1.07 -15.14
N ASP A 22 -8.35 -0.47 -15.82
CA ASP A 22 -8.29 -0.43 -17.29
C ASP A 22 -7.23 -1.35 -17.88
N VAL A 23 -6.18 -1.67 -17.12
CA VAL A 23 -4.97 -2.34 -17.63
C VAL A 23 -4.57 -3.47 -16.70
N ALA A 24 -4.22 -4.61 -17.30
CA ALA A 24 -3.63 -5.73 -16.59
C ALA A 24 -2.42 -6.27 -17.36
N LEU A 25 -1.22 -6.08 -16.80
CA LEU A 25 0.05 -6.53 -17.35
C LEU A 25 0.67 -7.53 -16.39
N ASN A 26 1.23 -8.61 -16.95
CA ASN A 26 1.96 -9.64 -16.21
C ASN A 26 1.28 -10.01 -14.88
N ARG A 27 -0.01 -10.36 -14.93
CA ARG A 27 -0.82 -10.65 -13.73
C ARG A 27 -0.30 -11.83 -12.93
N ALA A 28 0.52 -12.69 -13.52
CA ALA A 28 1.14 -13.84 -12.87
C ALA A 28 2.46 -13.49 -12.17
N ALA A 29 2.86 -12.22 -12.18
CA ALA A 29 4.08 -11.78 -11.54
C ALA A 29 4.05 -11.99 -10.01
N PRO A 30 5.19 -12.31 -9.39
CA PRO A 30 5.30 -12.39 -7.94
C PRO A 30 5.17 -11.01 -7.26
N LEU A 31 5.51 -9.92 -7.96
CA LEU A 31 5.30 -8.55 -7.48
C LEU A 31 4.21 -7.89 -8.31
N LEU A 32 3.09 -7.52 -7.67
CA LEU A 32 2.03 -6.77 -8.32
C LEU A 32 1.91 -5.36 -7.79
N VAL A 33 1.92 -4.40 -8.71
CA VAL A 33 1.51 -3.01 -8.46
C VAL A 33 0.04 -2.88 -8.84
N MET A 34 -0.79 -2.34 -7.96
CA MET A 34 -2.19 -2.08 -8.27
C MET A 34 -2.73 -0.85 -7.55
N THR A 35 -3.94 -0.46 -7.93
CA THR A 35 -4.67 0.56 -7.17
C THR A 35 -5.32 -0.07 -5.94
N THR A 36 -5.55 0.76 -4.92
CA THR A 36 -6.19 0.36 -3.67
C THR A 36 -7.58 -0.24 -3.90
N GLU A 37 -8.33 0.27 -4.87
CA GLU A 37 -9.67 -0.22 -5.23
C GLU A 37 -9.63 -1.64 -5.79
N ILE A 38 -8.63 -1.97 -6.61
CA ILE A 38 -8.46 -3.32 -7.15
C ILE A 38 -8.13 -4.30 -6.03
N LEU A 39 -7.19 -3.94 -5.15
CA LEU A 39 -6.85 -4.75 -3.98
C LEU A 39 -8.08 -5.01 -3.10
N ARG A 40 -8.85 -3.95 -2.79
CA ARG A 40 -10.08 -4.05 -2.00
C ARG A 40 -11.11 -4.99 -2.62
N ASN A 41 -11.27 -4.95 -3.94
CA ASN A 41 -12.18 -5.86 -4.64
C ASN A 41 -11.74 -7.32 -4.53
N ILE A 42 -10.43 -7.59 -4.65
CA ILE A 42 -9.89 -8.95 -4.50
C ILE A 42 -10.12 -9.47 -3.08
N LEU A 43 -9.82 -8.66 -2.06
CA LEU A 43 -10.07 -9.01 -0.66
C LEU A 43 -11.56 -9.30 -0.40
N TYR A 44 -12.44 -8.47 -0.95
CA TYR A 44 -13.89 -8.68 -0.84
C TYR A 44 -14.34 -9.99 -1.49
N SER A 45 -13.90 -10.26 -2.73
CA SER A 45 -14.22 -11.51 -3.44
C SER A 45 -13.75 -12.75 -2.68
N ALA A 46 -12.53 -12.71 -2.15
CA ALA A 46 -11.99 -13.80 -1.35
C ALA A 46 -12.80 -14.02 -0.05
N SER A 47 -13.19 -12.94 0.64
CA SER A 47 -14.06 -13.02 1.82
C SER A 47 -15.44 -13.63 1.53
N ALA A 48 -15.91 -13.50 0.28
CA ALA A 48 -17.15 -14.09 -0.21
C ALA A 48 -16.99 -15.56 -0.69
N GLY A 49 -15.80 -16.16 -0.52
CA GLY A 49 -15.48 -17.53 -0.95
C GLY A 49 -15.23 -17.67 -2.45
N VAL A 50 -15.00 -16.56 -3.16
CA VAL A 50 -14.63 -16.58 -4.57
C VAL A 50 -13.11 -16.67 -4.68
N VAL A 51 -12.62 -17.77 -5.24
CA VAL A 51 -11.19 -17.97 -5.53
C VAL A 51 -10.86 -17.33 -6.87
N GLU A 52 -10.15 -16.21 -6.84
CA GLU A 52 -9.56 -15.60 -8.04
C GLU A 52 -8.04 -15.62 -7.94
N SER A 53 -7.38 -16.07 -9.01
CA SER A 53 -5.93 -16.00 -9.11
C SER A 53 -5.47 -14.55 -9.13
N PHE A 54 -4.45 -14.26 -8.33
CA PHE A 54 -3.90 -12.93 -8.15
C PHE A 54 -2.39 -13.00 -8.05
N GLY A 55 -1.67 -12.46 -9.04
CA GLY A 55 -0.22 -12.63 -9.06
C GLY A 55 0.15 -14.05 -9.45
N ALA A 56 1.34 -14.45 -9.02
CA ALA A 56 1.74 -15.86 -8.98
C ALA A 56 0.94 -16.69 -7.96
N ALA A 57 0.23 -16.01 -7.03
CA ALA A 57 -0.59 -16.61 -6.00
C ALA A 57 -1.94 -17.09 -6.57
N THR A 58 -2.35 -18.30 -6.17
CA THR A 58 -3.65 -18.86 -6.59
C THR A 58 -4.76 -18.37 -5.68
N GLU A 59 -4.44 -18.17 -4.41
CA GLU A 59 -5.34 -17.69 -3.37
C GLU A 59 -4.68 -16.54 -2.60
N LEU A 60 -5.48 -15.75 -1.87
CA LEU A 60 -4.92 -14.77 -0.92
C LEU A 60 -4.06 -15.41 0.16
N ASP A 61 -4.26 -16.71 0.41
CA ASP A 61 -3.46 -17.50 1.34
C ASP A 61 -2.01 -17.73 0.91
N ASP A 62 -1.68 -17.42 -0.35
CA ASP A 62 -0.32 -17.45 -0.87
C ASP A 62 0.37 -16.08 -0.81
N VAL A 63 -0.26 -15.04 -0.24
CA VAL A 63 0.29 -13.67 -0.22
C VAL A 63 1.09 -13.43 1.06
N ASP A 64 2.42 -13.32 0.92
CA ASP A 64 3.31 -13.08 2.07
C ASP A 64 3.26 -11.65 2.62
N VAL A 65 3.10 -10.65 1.74
CA VAL A 65 3.25 -9.24 2.09
C VAL A 65 2.29 -8.37 1.28
N VAL A 66 1.61 -7.45 1.98
CA VAL A 66 0.80 -6.39 1.37
C VAL A 66 1.38 -5.04 1.77
N VAL A 67 1.75 -4.23 0.78
CA VAL A 67 2.29 -2.88 1.00
C VAL A 67 1.21 -1.84 0.68
N LEU A 68 0.83 -1.06 1.69
CA LEU A 68 -0.11 0.05 1.55
C LEU A 68 0.66 1.36 1.51
N ASP A 69 0.63 2.00 0.35
CA ASP A 69 1.22 3.32 0.16
C ASP A 69 0.24 4.43 0.60
N GLU A 70 0.80 5.60 0.95
CA GLU A 70 0.05 6.77 1.40
C GLU A 70 -0.96 6.50 2.53
N PHE A 71 -0.56 5.71 3.53
CA PHE A 71 -1.42 5.22 4.60
C PHE A 71 -2.04 6.32 5.47
N HIS A 72 -1.57 7.56 5.38
CA HIS A 72 -2.21 8.69 6.05
C HIS A 72 -3.65 8.95 5.57
N TYR A 73 -4.06 8.42 4.42
CA TYR A 73 -5.45 8.48 3.98
C TYR A 73 -6.42 7.68 4.86
N LEU A 74 -5.94 6.80 5.75
CA LEU A 74 -6.80 6.13 6.73
C LEU A 74 -7.56 7.14 7.61
N GLY A 75 -6.96 8.29 7.93
CA GLY A 75 -7.62 9.36 8.70
C GLY A 75 -8.53 10.26 7.86
N ASP A 76 -8.62 10.07 6.55
CA ASP A 76 -9.48 10.86 5.66
C ASP A 76 -10.92 10.33 5.69
N ARG A 77 -11.90 11.21 5.93
CA ARG A 77 -13.31 10.80 6.08
C ARG A 77 -13.95 10.15 4.84
N TRP A 78 -13.40 10.40 3.65
CA TRP A 78 -13.94 9.90 2.39
C TRP A 78 -13.17 8.71 1.87
N ARG A 79 -11.85 8.69 2.11
CA ARG A 79 -10.95 7.66 1.59
C ARG A 79 -10.63 6.59 2.62
N GLY A 80 -10.66 6.92 3.90
CA GLY A 80 -10.19 6.06 4.99
C GLY A 80 -10.88 4.72 5.08
N THR A 81 -12.18 4.64 4.74
CA THR A 81 -12.94 3.39 4.73
C THR A 81 -12.30 2.32 3.85
N VAL A 82 -11.74 2.68 2.69
CA VAL A 82 -11.09 1.70 1.81
C VAL A 82 -9.84 1.11 2.46
N TRP A 83 -9.02 1.94 3.13
CA TRP A 83 -7.82 1.48 3.83
C TRP A 83 -8.19 0.64 5.04
N GLU A 84 -9.22 1.03 5.79
CA GLU A 84 -9.72 0.27 6.94
C GLU A 84 -10.21 -1.12 6.52
N GLU A 85 -11.04 -1.20 5.47
CA GLU A 85 -11.52 -2.46 4.92
C GLU A 85 -10.36 -3.37 4.50
N ILE A 86 -9.32 -2.82 3.88
CA ILE A 86 -8.13 -3.60 3.50
C ILE A 86 -7.40 -4.13 4.73
N VAL A 87 -7.13 -3.30 5.73
CA VAL A 87 -6.44 -3.73 6.96
C VAL A 87 -7.20 -4.85 7.65
N VAL A 88 -8.53 -4.73 7.75
CA VAL A 88 -9.40 -5.73 8.36
C VAL A 88 -9.45 -7.02 7.54
N SER A 89 -9.51 -6.92 6.21
CA SER A 89 -9.72 -8.08 5.32
C SER A 89 -8.44 -8.79 4.91
N CYS A 90 -7.27 -8.17 5.10
CA CYS A 90 -6.00 -8.81 4.81
C CYS A 90 -5.85 -10.09 5.65
N PRO A 91 -5.41 -11.21 5.05
CA PRO A 91 -5.18 -12.45 5.80
C PRO A 91 -4.23 -12.27 6.98
N ASP A 92 -4.41 -13.04 8.04
CA ASP A 92 -3.59 -12.92 9.26
C ASP A 92 -2.14 -13.38 9.08
N HIS A 93 -1.87 -14.27 8.11
CA HIS A 93 -0.51 -14.70 7.79
C HIS A 93 0.26 -13.64 6.97
N ALA A 94 -0.45 -12.78 6.23
CA ALA A 94 0.14 -11.77 5.37
C ALA A 94 0.69 -10.61 6.21
N ARG A 95 1.94 -10.21 5.95
CA ARG A 95 2.54 -9.05 6.61
C ARG A 95 2.03 -7.76 5.97
N LEU A 96 1.38 -6.91 6.76
CA LEU A 96 0.98 -5.58 6.32
C LEU A 96 2.11 -4.57 6.54
N VAL A 97 2.50 -3.86 5.48
CA VAL A 97 3.47 -2.77 5.52
C VAL A 97 2.78 -1.47 5.13
N ALA A 98 2.53 -0.60 6.09
CA ALA A 98 1.92 0.70 5.88
C ALA A 98 2.99 1.80 5.73
N LEU A 99 3.04 2.44 4.56
CA LEU A 99 3.98 3.52 4.25
C LEU A 99 3.26 4.87 4.22
N SER A 100 3.86 5.90 4.83
CA SER A 100 3.33 7.26 4.76
C SER A 100 4.43 8.30 4.90
N ALA A 101 4.36 9.35 4.08
CA ALA A 101 5.30 10.47 4.13
C ALA A 101 5.01 11.48 5.26
N THR A 102 3.76 11.55 5.72
CA THR A 102 3.31 12.44 6.80
C THR A 102 2.20 11.75 7.57
N CYS A 103 2.42 11.45 8.85
CA CYS A 103 1.40 10.87 9.71
C CYS A 103 1.47 11.49 11.09
N LEU A 104 0.56 12.43 11.39
CA LEU A 104 0.55 13.18 12.66
C LEU A 104 0.17 12.31 13.86
N ASN A 105 -0.57 11.23 13.62
CA ASN A 105 -1.07 10.30 14.63
C ASN A 105 -0.54 8.87 14.43
N ALA A 106 0.72 8.73 13.97
CA ALA A 106 1.30 7.44 13.60
C ALA A 106 1.30 6.40 14.74
N ALA A 107 1.44 6.85 15.98
CA ALA A 107 1.37 5.99 17.17
C ALA A 107 -0.05 5.41 17.36
N ASP A 108 -1.08 6.24 17.20
CA ASP A 108 -2.48 5.80 17.34
C ASP A 108 -2.85 4.82 16.21
N LEU A 109 -2.39 5.09 14.97
CA LEU A 109 -2.61 4.17 13.86
C LEU A 109 -1.90 2.83 14.07
N ALA A 110 -0.67 2.83 14.58
CA ALA A 110 0.05 1.60 14.89
C ALA A 110 -0.61 0.82 16.03
N ALA A 111 -1.13 1.50 17.06
CA ALA A 111 -1.88 0.87 18.14
C ALA A 111 -3.18 0.23 17.62
N TRP A 112 -3.94 0.96 16.81
CA TRP A 112 -5.16 0.46 16.17
C TRP A 112 -4.88 -0.74 15.25
N MET A 113 -3.85 -0.68 14.40
CA MET A 113 -3.44 -1.82 13.56
C MET A 113 -3.08 -3.04 14.41
N SER A 114 -2.42 -2.83 15.55
CA SER A 114 -2.05 -3.93 16.44
C SER A 114 -3.26 -4.60 17.08
N GLU A 115 -4.28 -3.81 17.40
CA GLU A 115 -5.55 -4.32 17.93
C GLU A 115 -6.30 -5.12 16.86
N ILE A 116 -6.48 -4.55 15.67
CA ILE A 116 -7.21 -5.20 14.57
C ILE A 116 -6.54 -6.50 14.10
N LYS A 117 -5.20 -6.52 14.02
CA LYS A 117 -4.45 -7.70 13.55
C LYS A 117 -4.05 -8.65 14.68
N ALA A 118 -4.35 -8.31 15.94
CA ALA A 118 -3.94 -9.06 17.13
C ALA A 118 -2.43 -9.39 17.19
N VAL A 119 -1.59 -8.58 16.53
CA VAL A 119 -0.12 -8.72 16.50
C VAL A 119 0.55 -7.35 16.67
N PRO A 120 1.71 -7.26 17.33
CA PRO A 120 2.38 -5.97 17.52
C PRO A 120 2.77 -5.30 16.19
N THR A 121 2.29 -4.08 15.96
CA THR A 121 2.72 -3.24 14.84
C THR A 121 3.95 -2.43 15.24
N ARG A 122 5.05 -2.61 14.51
CA ARG A 122 6.28 -1.84 14.72
C ARG A 122 6.20 -0.51 13.97
N LEU A 123 6.06 0.59 14.71
CA LEU A 123 6.19 1.94 14.14
C LEU A 123 7.67 2.27 13.87
N VAL A 124 7.98 2.66 12.63
CA VAL A 124 9.29 3.18 12.23
C VAL A 124 9.10 4.60 11.69
N ALA A 125 9.54 5.59 12.46
CA ALA A 125 9.47 7.00 12.08
C ALA A 125 10.87 7.55 11.79
N PHE A 126 10.98 8.35 10.72
CA PHE A 126 12.16 9.17 10.48
C PHE A 126 11.92 10.56 11.05
N GLU A 127 12.59 10.86 12.16
CA GLU A 127 12.64 12.21 12.71
C GLU A 127 14.00 12.83 12.36
N PRO A 128 14.02 13.95 11.61
CA PRO A 128 15.25 14.68 11.35
C PRO A 128 15.88 15.14 12.67
N ARG A 129 17.06 14.62 13.00
CA ARG A 129 17.79 15.01 14.22
C ARG A 129 18.39 16.41 14.15
N THR A 130 18.40 17.03 12.97
CA THR A 130 18.94 18.38 12.73
C THR A 130 18.11 19.12 11.67
N PRO A 131 18.11 20.47 11.68
CA PRO A 131 17.47 21.29 10.64
C PRO A 131 17.96 20.97 9.22
N GLN A 132 19.19 20.45 9.08
CA GLN A 132 19.80 20.06 7.81
C GLN A 132 19.41 18.64 7.34
N GLY A 133 18.82 17.82 8.22
CA GLY A 133 18.26 16.51 7.86
C GLY A 133 16.77 16.56 7.48
N ALA A 134 16.14 17.73 7.59
CA ALA A 134 14.80 17.96 7.05
C ALA A 134 14.86 17.99 5.51
N ARG A 135 13.75 17.60 4.86
CA ARG A 135 13.60 17.46 3.40
C ARG A 135 14.41 18.52 2.61
N PRO A 136 15.09 18.16 1.51
CA PRO A 136 15.86 19.13 0.75
C PRO A 136 14.95 20.18 0.09
N GLY A 137 14.97 21.39 0.65
CA GLY A 137 14.56 22.64 0.00
C GLY A 137 13.07 23.02 0.05
N PRO A 138 12.73 24.31 0.22
CA PRO A 138 11.35 24.79 0.04
C PRO A 138 10.91 24.64 -1.43
N LEU A 139 9.68 24.20 -1.64
CA LEU A 139 9.04 24.19 -2.96
C LEU A 139 8.77 25.64 -3.39
N THR A 140 9.53 26.15 -4.37
CA THR A 140 9.24 27.41 -5.04
C THR A 140 8.12 27.18 -6.06
N PHE A 141 6.91 27.64 -5.75
CA PHE A 141 5.81 27.68 -6.70
C PHE A 141 5.98 28.89 -7.63
N HIS A 142 6.33 28.67 -8.89
CA HIS A 142 6.25 29.68 -9.94
C HIS A 142 4.87 29.62 -10.59
N TYR A 143 4.01 30.60 -10.31
CA TYR A 143 2.80 30.84 -11.08
C TYR A 143 3.13 31.75 -12.26
N CYS A 144 3.07 31.22 -13.48
CA CYS A 144 2.97 32.03 -14.69
C CYS A 144 1.48 32.21 -15.00
N ASN A 145 0.95 33.42 -14.79
CA ASN A 145 -0.29 33.83 -15.44
C ASN A 145 0.06 34.34 -16.84
N SER A 146 -0.69 33.84 -17.81
CA SER A 146 -0.66 34.21 -19.24
C SER A 146 -0.82 35.70 -19.49
#